data_AF-A0A1X7C6G2-F1
#
_entry.id   AF-A0A1X7C6G2-F1
#
_cell.length_a   1.000
_cell.length_b   1.000
_cell.length_c   1.000
_cell.angle_alpha   90.00
_cell.angle_beta   90.00
_cell.angle_gamma   90.00
#
_symmetry.space_group_name_H-M   'P 1'
#
loop_
_entity.id
_entity.type
_entity.pdbx_description
1 polymer ?
#
loop_
_entity_poly.entity_id
_entity_poly.type
_entity_poly.pdbx_seq_one_letter_code
_entity_poly.pdbx_strand_id
1 'polypeptide(L)' 'MHKTLSEVYLHPDIIEKVETACAKLDVSKSLFFNVLLKELFAKATPEDLFYNRVNLTDLNQPINKVSKKADRITQ' A
#
# COMPACT_ATOMS: atom_id res chain seq x y z
N MET A 1 -4.79 3.06 -21.72
CA MET A 1 -5.58 1.90 -21.26
C MET A 1 -5.81 2.05 -19.77
N HIS A 2 -7.05 2.23 -19.34
CA HIS A 2 -7.38 2.28 -17.91
C HIS A 2 -7.40 0.84 -17.38
N LYS A 3 -6.38 0.44 -16.60
CA LYS A 3 -6.41 -0.83 -15.87
C LYS A 3 -7.50 -0.73 -14.80
N THR A 4 -8.35 -1.75 -14.71
CA THR A 4 -9.39 -1.77 -13.66
C THR A 4 -8.73 -2.03 -12.31
N LEU A 5 -9.32 -1.55 -11.20
CA LEU A 5 -8.77 -1.81 -9.86
C LEU A 5 -8.67 -3.32 -9.56
N SER A 6 -9.52 -4.15 -10.17
CA SER A 6 -9.46 -5.61 -10.13
C SER A 6 -8.22 -6.22 -10.80
N GLU A 7 -7.53 -5.46 -11.65
CA GLU A 7 -6.28 -5.88 -12.32
C GLU A 7 -5.03 -5.38 -11.56
N VAL A 8 -5.23 -4.67 -10.45
CA VAL A 8 -4.15 -4.12 -9.62
C VAL A 8 -3.87 -5.08 -8.47
N TYR A 9 -2.64 -5.59 -8.43
CA TYR A 9 -2.16 -6.47 -7.37
C TYR A 9 -1.04 -5.78 -6.59
N LEU A 10 -0.86 -6.20 -5.33
CA LEU A 10 0.34 -5.83 -4.58
C LEU A 10 1.58 -6.40 -5.27
N HIS A 11 2.67 -5.64 -5.24
CA HIS A 11 3.95 -6.11 -5.77
C HIS A 11 4.38 -7.42 -5.08
N PRO A 12 4.93 -8.42 -5.80
CA PRO A 12 5.33 -9.71 -5.23
C PRO A 12 6.21 -9.61 -3.98
N ASP A 13 7.23 -8.76 -3.99
CA ASP A 13 8.10 -8.52 -2.82
C ASP A 13 7.34 -8.06 -1.57
N ILE A 14 6.23 -7.33 -1.74
CA ILE A 14 5.38 -6.90 -0.62
C ILE A 14 4.54 -8.07 -0.15
N ILE A 15 4.00 -8.87 -1.07
CA ILE A 15 3.26 -10.09 -0.74
C ILE A 15 4.14 -11.05 0.05
N GLU A 16 5.37 -11.30 -0.38
CA GLU A 16 6.32 -12.19 0.31
C GLU A 16 6.64 -11.71 1.73
N LYS A 17 6.84 -10.40 1.91
CA LYS A 17 7.06 -9.78 3.23
C LYS A 17 5.83 -9.93 4.13
N VAL A 18 4.63 -9.75 3.59
CA VAL A 18 3.38 -9.96 4.32
C VAL A 18 3.23 -11.42 4.72
N GLU A 19 3.50 -12.36 3.81
CA GLU A 19 3.45 -13.80 4.07
C GLU A 19 4.40 -14.21 5.19
N THR A 20 5.63 -13.74 5.12
CA THR A 20 6.64 -13.98 6.16
C THR A 20 6.19 -13.43 7.52
N ALA A 21 5.61 -12.23 7.56
CA ALA A 21 5.10 -11.63 8.78
C ALA A 21 3.90 -12.42 9.35
N CYS A 22 2.96 -12.82 8.50
CA CYS A 22 1.79 -13.62 8.89
C CYS A 22 2.22 -14.97 9.48
N ALA A 23 3.18 -15.65 8.84
CA ALA A 23 3.71 -16.93 9.32
C ALA A 23 4.41 -16.78 10.68
N LYS A 24 5.20 -15.71 10.89
CA LYS A 24 5.86 -15.44 12.17
C LYS A 24 4.90 -15.14 13.31
N LEU A 25 3.77 -14.50 12.99
CA LEU A 25 2.76 -14.09 13.97
C LEU A 25 1.66 -15.14 14.16
N ASP A 26 1.67 -16.22 13.39
CA ASP A 26 0.62 -17.25 13.34
C ASP A 26 -0.79 -16.66 13.12
N VAL A 27 -0.90 -15.75 12.15
CA VAL A 27 -2.17 -15.08 11.81
C VAL A 27 -2.53 -15.26 10.33
N SER A 28 -3.82 -15.20 10.03
CA SER A 28 -4.29 -15.18 8.64
C SER A 28 -3.95 -13.84 7.97
N LYS A 29 -3.72 -13.89 6.65
CA LYS A 29 -3.48 -12.68 5.83
C LYS A 29 -4.62 -11.67 5.96
N SER A 30 -5.87 -12.14 5.98
CA SER A 30 -7.05 -11.30 6.12
C SER A 30 -7.07 -10.54 7.44
N LEU A 31 -6.72 -11.21 8.55
CA LEU A 31 -6.62 -10.55 9.86
C LEU A 31 -5.50 -9.53 9.86
N PHE A 32 -4.33 -9.89 9.33
CA PHE A 32 -3.18 -8.99 9.22
C PHE A 32 -3.52 -7.71 8.45
N PHE A 33 -4.11 -7.84 7.25
CA PHE A 33 -4.50 -6.69 6.45
C PHE A 33 -5.58 -5.84 7.11
N ASN A 34 -6.57 -6.46 7.75
CA ASN A 34 -7.62 -5.72 8.46
C ASN A 34 -7.04 -4.88 9.60
N VAL A 35 -6.14 -5.44 10.40
CA VAL A 35 -5.48 -4.71 11.49
C VAL A 35 -4.58 -3.61 10.93
N LEU A 36 -3.77 -3.93 9.91
CA LEU A 36 -2.88 -2.96 9.26
C LEU A 36 -3.66 -1.76 8.70
N LEU A 37 -4.73 -2.01 7.95
CA LEU A 37 -5.57 -0.96 7.37
C LEU A 37 -6.27 -0.14 8.45
N LYS A 38 -6.78 -0.78 9.51
CA LYS A 38 -7.39 -0.09 10.63
C LYS A 38 -6.41 0.86 11.33
N GLU A 39 -5.19 0.40 11.60
CA GLU A 39 -4.14 1.22 12.20
C GLU A 39 -3.70 2.36 11.28
N LEU A 40 -3.58 2.11 9.97
CA LEU A 40 -3.25 3.14 8.98
C LEU A 40 -4.34 4.22 8.94
N PHE A 41 -5.61 3.83 8.85
CA PHE A 41 -6.72 4.77 8.80
C PHE A 41 -6.93 5.52 10.12
N ALA A 42 -6.63 4.89 11.26
CA ALA A 42 -6.69 5.58 12.56
C ALA A 42 -5.63 6.67 12.71
N LYS A 43 -4.49 6.55 12.02
CA LYS A 43 -3.36 7.49 12.09
C LYS A 43 -3.32 8.45 10.90
N ALA A 44 -4.09 8.19 9.84
CA ALA A 44 -4.14 9.02 8.66
C ALA A 44 -4.98 10.29 8.92
N THR A 45 -4.42 11.43 8.54
CA THR A 45 -5.22 12.67 8.44
C THR A 45 -6.06 12.64 7.16
N PRO A 46 -7.11 13.47 7.05
CA PRO A 46 -7.87 13.61 5.80
C PRO A 46 -6.96 13.94 4.59
N GLU A 47 -5.91 14.73 4.81
CA GLU A 47 -4.91 15.03 3.77
C GLU A 47 -4.16 13.77 3.35
N ASP A 48 -3.73 12.92 4.29
CA ASP A 48 -3.05 11.67 3.97
C ASP A 48 -3.92 10.73 3.14
N LEU A 49 -5.23 10.69 3.40
CA LEU A 49 -6.17 9.86 2.64
C LEU A 49 -6.40 10.38 1.23
N PHE A 50 -6.39 11.70 1.04
CA PHE A 50 -6.55 12.34 -0.27
C PHE A 50 -5.27 12.34 -1.11
N TYR A 51 -4.10 12.46 -0.48
CA TYR A 51 -2.82 12.61 -1.17
C TYR A 51 -1.99 11.32 -1.24
N ASN A 52 -2.36 10.24 -0.53
CA ASN A 52 -1.78 8.92 -0.75
C ASN A 52 -2.21 8.37 -2.12
N ARG A 53 -1.46 8.76 -3.15
CA ARG A 53 -1.60 8.21 -4.48
C ARG A 53 -1.08 6.78 -4.48
N VAL A 54 -1.93 5.83 -4.86
CA VAL A 54 -1.48 4.49 -5.24
C VAL A 54 -0.70 4.64 -6.52
N ASN A 55 0.63 4.51 -6.43
CA ASN A 55 1.47 4.50 -7.61
C ASN A 55 1.31 3.14 -8.30
N LEU A 56 0.70 3.15 -9.48
CA LEU A 56 0.69 1.98 -10.35
C LEU A 56 2.08 1.81 -10.93
N THR A 57 2.76 0.72 -10.57
CA THR A 57 4.08 0.38 -11.07
C THR A 57 4.02 -0.97 -11.78
N ASP A 58 4.83 -1.14 -12.82
CA ASP A 58 4.99 -2.45 -13.44
C ASP A 58 5.91 -3.35 -12.60
N LEU A 59 5.74 -4.67 -12.70
CA LEU A 59 6.47 -5.68 -11.92
C LEU A 59 8.01 -5.59 -12.07
N ASN A 60 8.48 -5.05 -13.18
CA ASN A 60 9.91 -4.91 -13.48
C ASN A 60 10.50 -3.59 -12.97
N GLN A 61 9.68 -2.69 -12.41
CA GLN A 61 10.17 -1.43 -11.88
C GLN A 61 10.57 -1.60 -10.41
N PRO A 62 11.80 -1.20 -10.04
CA PRO A 62 12.21 -1.24 -8.64
C PRO A 62 11.28 -0.35 -7.81
N ILE A 63 10.92 -0.82 -6.61
CA ILE A 63 10.16 -0.06 -5.61
C ILE A 63 11.05 1.09 -5.10
N ASN A 64 11.21 2.14 -5.90
CA ASN A 64 11.95 3.34 -5.54
C ASN A 64 11.12 4.14 -4.54
N LYS A 65 11.29 3.82 -3.24
CA LYS A 65 10.76 4.65 -2.15
C LYS A 65 11.58 5.92 -2.04
N VAL A 66 11.03 7.05 -2.47
CA VAL A 66 10.84 8.23 -1.60
C VAL A 66 9.60 8.95 -2.13
N SER A 67 8.47 8.85 -1.42
CA SER A 67 7.41 9.85 -1.60
C SER A 67 8.01 11.16 -1.12
N LYS A 68 8.50 11.99 -2.05
CA LYS A 68 8.94 13.34 -1.71
C LYS A 68 7.70 14.03 -1.15
N LYS A 69 7.85 14.51 0.10
CA LYS A 69 6.95 15.40 0.86
C LYS A 69 5.81 15.90 -0.01
N ALA A 70 4.58 15.44 0.28
CA ALA A 70 3.34 15.71 -0.44
C ALA A 70 3.42 16.98 -1.29
N ASP A 71 3.46 16.82 -2.63
CA ASP A 71 3.27 17.92 -3.56
C ASP A 71 1.87 18.50 -3.29
N ARG A 72 1.83 19.51 -2.43
CA ARG A 72 0.62 20.27 -2.13
C ARG A 72 0.16 20.88 -3.44
N ILE A 73 -1.08 20.59 -3.83
CA ILE A 73 -1.74 21.30 -4.92
C ILE A 73 -1.95 22.72 -4.42
N THR A 74 -1.04 23.64 -4.75
CA THR A 74 -1.38 25.07 -4.75
C THR A 74 -2.40 25.28 -5.85
N GLN A 75 -3.61 25.69 -5.45
CA GLN A 75 -4.60 26.25 -6.36
C GLN A 75 -4.03 27.48 -7.07
#